data_AF-A0A4Y2L6V1-F1
#
_entry.id   AF-A0A4Y2L6V1-F1
#
_cell.length_a   1.000
_cell.length_b   1.000
_cell.length_c   1.000
_cell.angle_alpha   90.00
_cell.angle_beta   90.00
_cell.angle_gamma   90.00
#
_symmetry.space_group_name_H-M   'P 1'
#
loop_
_entity.id
_entity.type
_entity.pdbx_description
1 polymer ?
#
loop_
_entity_poly.entity_id
_entity_poly.type
_entity_poly.pdbx_seq_one_letter_code
_entity_poly.pdbx_strand_id
1 'polypeptide(L)'
;MDALKQKRSTLRSAFTRSANNLEALLAATQLKASDIEINFEQISERFKQLKECDTKLLELLQKENCTSDEYEKEYTTCESYKDKFIALKIKVKNVLAGDAKNGTDLPHYTDTAMKCKLPEIQLPTFDGNPREWLNFWTQFQKIHEEASIDDRDKYQYLIQSTAPGSNPREIVESFPATAENYK
;
A
#
# COMPACT_ATOMS: atom_id res chain seq x y z
N MET A 1 22.65 -29.49 -2.25
CA MET A 1 21.53 -28.66 -1.76
C MET A 1 21.80 -28.05 -0.37
N ASP A 2 22.48 -28.75 0.53
CA ASP A 2 22.67 -28.31 1.93
C ASP A 2 23.46 -27.02 2.13
N ALA A 3 24.55 -26.82 1.38
CA ALA A 3 25.31 -25.56 1.44
C ALA A 3 24.46 -24.33 1.08
N LEU A 4 23.51 -24.49 0.14
CA LEU A 4 22.61 -23.43 -0.29
C LEU A 4 21.52 -23.17 0.78
N LYS A 5 20.97 -24.23 1.39
CA LYS A 5 20.06 -24.15 2.53
C LYS A 5 20.72 -23.44 3.73
N GLN A 6 21.99 -23.76 4.02
CA GLN A 6 22.78 -23.11 5.07
C GLN A 6 23.01 -21.62 4.76
N LYS A 7 23.47 -21.30 3.53
CA LYS A 7 23.65 -19.92 3.08
C LYS A 7 22.35 -19.11 3.21
N ARG A 8 21.22 -19.68 2.76
CA ARG A 8 19.89 -19.08 2.89
C ARG A 8 19.51 -18.82 4.35
N SER A 9 19.73 -19.77 5.25
CA SER A 9 19.45 -19.59 6.68
C SER A 9 20.22 -18.39 7.26
N THR A 10 21.50 -18.25 6.93
CA THR A 10 22.32 -17.11 7.33
C THR A 10 21.79 -15.80 6.74
N LEU A 11 21.40 -15.78 5.47
CA LEU A 11 20.84 -14.60 4.79
C LEU A 11 19.49 -14.19 5.38
N ARG A 12 18.58 -15.14 5.65
CA ARG A 12 17.29 -14.88 6.32
C ARG A 12 17.49 -14.28 7.71
N SER A 13 18.45 -14.81 8.47
CA SER A 13 18.79 -14.28 9.80
C SER A 13 19.41 -12.88 9.73
N ALA A 14 20.26 -12.62 8.73
CA ALA A 14 20.82 -11.29 8.50
C ALA A 14 19.75 -10.27 8.07
N PHE A 15 18.88 -10.65 7.12
CA PHE A 15 17.75 -9.81 6.69
C PHE A 15 16.83 -9.47 7.85
N THR A 16 16.45 -10.45 8.68
CA THR A 16 15.55 -10.24 9.82
C THR A 16 16.16 -9.27 10.85
N ARG A 17 17.46 -9.38 11.13
CA ARG A 17 18.16 -8.44 12.01
C ARG A 17 18.18 -7.03 11.44
N SER A 18 18.47 -6.87 10.14
CA SER A 18 18.46 -5.56 9.48
C SER A 18 17.06 -4.96 9.39
N ALA A 19 16.03 -5.78 9.15
CA ALA A 19 14.63 -5.38 9.18
C ALA A 19 14.26 -4.79 10.55
N ASN A 20 14.51 -5.54 11.61
CA ASN A 20 14.20 -5.11 12.97
C ASN A 20 14.98 -3.85 13.37
N ASN A 21 16.25 -3.73 12.94
CA ASN A 21 17.04 -2.53 13.17
C ASN A 21 16.45 -1.31 12.48
N LEU A 22 16.04 -1.46 11.21
CA LEU A 22 15.39 -0.39 10.46
C LEU A 22 14.04 -0.01 11.07
N GLU A 23 13.24 -0.98 11.54
CA GLU A 23 11.99 -0.67 12.25
C GLU A 23 12.23 0.09 13.56
N ALA A 24 13.26 -0.30 14.32
CA ALA A 24 13.64 0.41 15.54
C ALA A 24 14.10 1.84 15.25
N LEU A 25 14.86 2.06 14.18
CA LEU A 25 15.26 3.39 13.73
C LEU A 25 14.04 4.23 13.32
N LEU A 26 13.12 3.66 12.53
CA LEU A 26 11.90 4.35 12.10
C LEU A 26 10.96 4.69 13.27
N ALA A 27 11.04 3.97 14.38
CA ALA A 27 10.29 4.25 15.60
C ALA A 27 10.99 5.24 16.56
N ALA A 28 12.25 5.60 16.30
CA ALA A 28 13.02 6.47 17.18
C ALA A 28 12.59 7.94 17.05
N THR A 29 12.56 8.66 18.18
CA THR A 29 12.14 10.08 18.26
C THR A 29 13.15 11.04 17.62
N GLN A 30 14.43 10.65 17.53
CA GLN A 30 15.46 11.39 16.80
C GLN A 30 15.90 10.59 15.59
N LEU A 31 15.36 10.97 14.44
CA LEU A 31 15.58 10.27 13.19
C LEU A 31 16.57 11.05 12.32
N LYS A 32 17.66 10.41 11.91
CA LYS A 32 18.57 10.98 10.91
C LYS A 32 18.30 10.33 9.57
N ALA A 33 17.92 11.12 8.57
CA ALA A 33 17.66 10.63 7.21
C ALA A 33 18.80 9.76 6.67
N SER A 34 20.06 10.17 6.91
CA SER A 34 21.26 9.43 6.51
C SER A 34 21.34 8.04 7.13
N ASP A 35 20.95 7.87 8.40
CA ASP A 35 20.97 6.57 9.07
C ASP A 35 19.89 5.64 8.50
N ILE A 36 18.72 6.19 8.14
CA ILE A 36 17.66 5.42 7.46
C ILE A 36 18.15 4.97 6.08
N GLU A 37 18.71 5.87 5.28
CA GLU A 37 19.19 5.58 3.93
C GLU A 37 20.28 4.49 3.95
N ILE A 38 21.26 4.61 4.85
CA ILE A 38 22.31 3.59 5.01
C ILE A 38 21.71 2.24 5.39
N ASN A 39 20.79 2.20 6.35
CA ASN A 39 20.15 0.95 6.78
C ASN A 39 19.24 0.36 5.69
N PHE A 40 18.56 1.22 4.93
CA PHE A 40 17.70 0.82 3.83
C PHE A 40 18.51 0.23 2.65
N GLU A 41 19.66 0.82 2.30
CA GLU A 41 20.55 0.27 1.29
C GLU A 41 21.11 -1.08 1.74
N GLN A 42 21.52 -1.17 3.00
CA GLN A 42 22.02 -2.38 3.62
C GLN A 42 21.02 -3.55 3.63
N ILE A 43 19.74 -3.29 3.92
CA ILE A 43 18.71 -4.33 3.86
C ILE A 43 18.35 -4.68 2.42
N SER A 44 18.41 -3.72 1.49
CA SER A 44 18.16 -3.94 0.05
C SER A 44 19.19 -4.90 -0.56
N GLU A 45 20.48 -4.72 -0.26
CA GLU A 45 21.52 -5.64 -0.73
C GLU A 45 21.36 -7.04 -0.12
N ARG A 46 21.05 -7.14 1.18
CA ARG A 46 20.77 -8.43 1.83
C ARG A 46 19.56 -9.13 1.23
N PHE A 47 18.50 -8.40 0.90
CA PHE A 47 17.31 -8.93 0.25
C PHE A 47 17.63 -9.44 -1.16
N LYS A 48 18.45 -8.73 -1.93
CA LYS A 48 18.91 -9.16 -3.26
C LYS A 48 19.67 -10.48 -3.19
N GLN A 49 20.61 -10.62 -2.25
CA GLN A 49 21.36 -11.86 -2.03
C GLN A 49 20.47 -13.01 -1.58
N LEU A 50 19.48 -12.74 -0.71
CA LEU A 50 18.49 -13.72 -0.28
C LEU A 50 17.65 -14.20 -1.47
N LYS A 51 17.12 -13.27 -2.27
CA LYS A 51 16.31 -13.57 -3.46
C LYS A 51 17.07 -14.43 -4.47
N GLU A 52 18.34 -14.12 -4.72
CA GLU A 52 19.19 -14.94 -5.61
C GLU A 52 19.36 -16.37 -5.06
N CYS A 53 19.54 -16.50 -3.74
CA CYS A 53 19.66 -17.79 -3.08
C CYS A 53 18.35 -18.59 -3.16
N ASP A 54 17.22 -17.93 -2.92
CA ASP A 54 15.87 -18.51 -2.97
C ASP A 54 15.53 -18.98 -4.39
N THR A 55 15.82 -18.19 -5.43
CA THR A 55 15.63 -18.57 -6.84
C THR A 55 16.42 -19.84 -7.18
N LYS A 56 17.71 -19.87 -6.85
CA LYS A 56 18.55 -21.06 -7.11
C LYS A 56 18.04 -22.29 -6.37
N LEU A 57 17.48 -22.12 -5.18
CA LEU A 57 16.97 -23.23 -4.38
C LEU A 57 15.64 -23.74 -4.92
N LEU A 58 14.73 -22.87 -5.35
CA LEU A 58 13.48 -23.25 -6.01
C LEU A 58 13.74 -23.97 -7.35
N GLU A 59 14.72 -23.52 -8.14
CA GLU A 59 15.13 -24.21 -9.37
C GLU A 59 15.67 -25.62 -9.11
N LEU A 60 16.45 -25.81 -8.04
CA LEU A 60 16.95 -27.13 -7.65
C LEU A 60 15.83 -28.05 -7.15
N LEU A 61 14.89 -27.52 -6.35
CA LEU A 61 13.71 -28.26 -5.88
C LEU A 61 12.85 -28.74 -7.06
N GLN A 62 12.67 -27.90 -8.07
CA GLN A 62 11.94 -28.28 -9.28
C GLN A 62 12.67 -29.38 -10.08
N LYS A 63 14.01 -29.35 -10.12
CA LYS A 63 14.83 -30.39 -10.79
C LYS A 63 14.85 -31.72 -10.04
N GLU A 64 14.75 -31.70 -8.72
CA GLU A 64 14.76 -32.91 -7.87
C GLU A 64 13.39 -33.62 -7.81
N ASN A 65 12.37 -33.19 -8.56
CA ASN A 65 11.00 -33.73 -8.49
C ASN A 65 10.46 -33.76 -7.05
N CYS A 66 10.68 -32.69 -6.28
CA CYS A 66 10.07 -32.54 -4.96
C CYS A 66 8.54 -32.57 -5.05
N THR A 67 7.88 -32.85 -3.92
CA THR A 67 6.42 -32.85 -3.89
C THR A 67 5.88 -31.43 -4.12
N SER A 68 4.69 -31.33 -4.71
CA SER A 68 4.04 -30.04 -4.94
C SER A 68 3.86 -29.24 -3.64
N ASP A 69 3.57 -29.92 -2.52
CA ASP A 69 3.40 -29.32 -1.20
C ASP A 69 4.71 -28.72 -0.64
N GLU A 70 5.83 -29.45 -0.78
CA GLU A 70 7.14 -28.95 -0.35
C GLU A 70 7.59 -27.72 -1.14
N TYR A 71 7.34 -27.72 -2.45
CA TYR A 71 7.62 -26.58 -3.31
C TYR A 71 6.78 -25.36 -2.93
N GLU A 72 5.47 -25.54 -2.77
CA GLU A 72 4.54 -24.47 -2.42
C GLU A 72 4.91 -23.85 -1.07
N LYS A 73 5.16 -24.67 -0.04
CA LYS A 73 5.60 -24.18 1.27
C LYS A 73 6.87 -23.34 1.20
N GLU A 74 7.85 -23.76 0.39
CA GLU A 74 9.07 -23.00 0.21
C GLU A 74 8.83 -21.69 -0.55
N TYR A 75 8.02 -21.74 -1.61
CA TYR A 75 7.63 -20.57 -2.37
C TYR A 75 6.92 -19.52 -1.50
N THR A 76 5.92 -19.92 -0.72
CA THR A 76 5.20 -19.05 0.21
C THR A 76 6.14 -18.45 1.25
N THR A 77 7.11 -19.22 1.73
CA THR A 77 8.13 -18.71 2.65
C THR A 77 8.94 -17.60 2.00
N CYS A 78 9.39 -17.76 0.76
CA CYS A 78 10.11 -16.74 0.00
C CYS A 78 9.29 -15.46 -0.21
N GLU A 79 8.01 -15.58 -0.59
CA GLU A 79 7.13 -14.43 -0.76
C GLU A 79 6.93 -13.66 0.56
N SER A 80 6.87 -14.35 1.71
CA SER A 80 6.76 -13.66 3.01
C SER A 80 7.94 -12.71 3.33
N TYR A 81 9.16 -13.02 2.84
CA TYR A 81 10.32 -12.15 3.01
C TYR A 81 10.27 -10.95 2.04
N LYS A 82 9.73 -11.16 0.84
CA LYS A 82 9.52 -10.10 -0.14
C LYS A 82 8.45 -9.11 0.34
N ASP A 83 7.36 -9.60 0.90
CA ASP A 83 6.30 -8.75 1.47
C ASP A 83 6.86 -7.88 2.62
N LYS A 84 7.66 -8.47 3.51
CA LYS A 84 8.35 -7.73 4.57
C LYS A 84 9.27 -6.64 4.01
N PHE A 85 10.04 -6.94 2.97
CA PHE A 85 10.92 -5.96 2.35
C PHE A 85 10.14 -4.81 1.68
N ILE A 86 9.05 -5.12 0.97
CA ILE A 86 8.18 -4.11 0.35
C ILE A 86 7.54 -3.22 1.40
N ALA A 87 7.03 -3.79 2.50
CA ALA A 87 6.45 -3.05 3.60
C ALA A 87 7.48 -2.06 4.21
N LEU A 88 8.72 -2.51 4.44
CA LEU A 88 9.80 -1.65 4.93
C LEU A 88 10.14 -0.53 3.95
N LYS A 89 10.24 -0.84 2.64
CA LYS A 89 10.49 0.15 1.60
C LYS A 89 9.43 1.25 1.58
N ILE A 90 8.16 0.87 1.72
CA ILE A 90 7.06 1.83 1.79
C ILE A 90 7.16 2.69 3.06
N LYS A 91 7.41 2.07 4.23
CA LYS A 91 7.60 2.81 5.49
C LYS A 91 8.73 3.83 5.39
N VAL A 92 9.91 3.43 4.90
CA VAL A 92 11.06 4.33 4.68
C VAL A 92 10.70 5.49 3.77
N LYS A 93 10.06 5.20 2.62
CA LYS A 93 9.64 6.24 1.68
C LYS A 93 8.69 7.24 2.31
N ASN A 94 7.73 6.76 3.10
CA ASN A 94 6.74 7.63 3.75
C ASN A 94 7.37 8.51 4.82
N VAL A 95 8.34 8.00 5.57
CA VAL A 95 9.05 8.77 6.59
C VAL A 95 9.95 9.82 5.96
N LEU A 96 10.72 9.46 4.94
CA LEU A 96 11.56 10.42 4.20
C LEU A 96 10.74 11.48 3.44
N ALA A 97 9.54 11.12 2.95
CA ALA A 97 8.61 12.09 2.35
C ALA A 97 7.83 12.92 3.39
N GLY A 98 7.62 12.37 4.59
CA GLY A 98 6.91 12.98 5.71
C GLY A 98 7.74 14.01 6.47
N ASP A 99 9.07 13.90 6.47
CA ASP A 99 9.99 14.93 6.98
C ASP A 99 9.85 16.28 6.24
N ALA A 100 9.21 16.31 5.06
CA ALA A 100 8.82 17.55 4.39
C ALA A 100 7.56 18.24 4.97
N LYS A 101 6.85 17.60 5.92
CA LYS A 101 5.59 18.06 6.53
C LYS A 101 5.50 17.65 8.00
N ASN A 102 6.35 18.21 8.86
CA ASN A 102 6.28 17.95 10.31
C ASN A 102 4.94 18.35 10.94
N GLY A 103 4.42 17.52 11.85
CA GLY A 103 3.42 17.96 12.84
C GLY A 103 2.48 16.88 13.40
N THR A 104 2.98 16.13 14.38
CA THR A 104 2.28 15.67 15.61
C THR A 104 1.18 14.60 15.54
N ASP A 105 1.27 13.70 16.55
CA ASP A 105 0.28 12.79 17.13
C ASP A 105 0.10 11.38 16.56
N LEU A 106 0.76 10.44 17.25
CA LEU A 106 0.22 9.10 17.53
C LEU A 106 -0.33 9.15 18.97
N PRO A 107 -1.57 8.70 19.23
CA PRO A 107 -1.83 7.28 19.51
C PRO A 107 -3.11 6.83 18.80
N HIS A 108 -3.28 5.61 18.31
CA HIS A 108 -3.57 4.43 19.12
C HIS A 108 -3.98 3.32 18.13
N TYR A 109 -3.52 2.10 18.37
CA TYR A 109 -3.85 0.93 17.56
C TYR A 109 -5.28 0.50 17.88
N THR A 110 -6.25 0.93 17.07
CA THR A 110 -7.56 0.26 16.99
C THR A 110 -7.84 -0.08 15.55
N ASP A 111 -7.97 -1.38 15.34
CA ASP A 111 -8.56 -2.06 14.21
C ASP A 111 -9.63 -1.19 13.52
N THR A 112 -9.25 -0.49 12.47
CA THR A 112 -10.19 0.06 11.49
C THR A 112 -9.47 0.10 10.17
N ALA A 113 -9.97 -0.77 9.27
CA ALA A 113 -9.80 -0.78 7.84
C ALA A 113 -8.72 0.15 7.30
N MET A 114 -7.67 -0.46 6.74
CA MET A 114 -6.77 0.16 5.79
C MET A 114 -7.60 0.94 4.74
N LYS A 115 -7.84 2.22 4.97
CA LYS A 115 -8.09 3.18 3.91
C LYS A 115 -6.72 3.37 3.25
N CYS A 116 -6.36 2.37 2.43
CA CYS A 116 -5.42 2.55 1.33
C CYS A 116 -5.74 3.90 0.72
N LYS A 117 -4.80 4.85 0.79
CA LYS A 117 -4.89 6.04 -0.04
C LYS A 117 -4.83 5.53 -1.47
N LEU A 118 -6.02 5.37 -2.07
CA LEU A 118 -6.17 5.17 -3.50
C LEU A 118 -5.39 6.28 -4.20
N PRO A 119 -4.80 6.02 -5.39
CA PRO A 119 -4.36 7.10 -6.25
C PRO A 119 -5.50 8.11 -6.35
N GLU A 120 -5.22 9.38 -6.13
CA GLU A 120 -6.17 10.49 -6.19
C GLU A 120 -7.05 10.30 -7.43
N ILE A 121 -8.25 9.76 -7.22
CA ILE A 121 -9.23 9.58 -8.29
C ILE A 121 -9.53 11.01 -8.70
N GLN A 122 -9.08 11.39 -9.91
CA GLN A 122 -9.54 12.61 -10.52
C GLN A 122 -11.04 12.44 -10.67
N LEU A 123 -11.80 13.07 -9.77
CA LEU A 123 -13.24 12.99 -9.78
C LEU A 123 -13.71 13.63 -11.10
N PRO A 124 -14.55 12.95 -11.88
CA PRO A 124 -15.08 13.53 -13.09
C PRO A 124 -15.83 14.81 -12.72
N THR A 125 -15.59 15.91 -13.42
CA THR A 125 -16.29 17.17 -13.16
C THR A 125 -17.48 17.29 -14.13
N PHE A 126 -18.70 17.30 -13.59
CA PHE A 126 -19.93 17.50 -14.36
C PHE A 126 -20.45 18.93 -14.20
N ASP A 127 -20.56 19.64 -15.32
CA ASP A 127 -21.01 21.03 -15.41
C ASP A 127 -22.50 21.17 -15.73
N GLY A 128 -23.21 20.07 -15.93
CA GLY A 128 -24.61 20.05 -16.34
C GLY A 128 -24.85 19.88 -17.83
N ASN A 129 -23.79 19.71 -18.64
CA ASN A 129 -23.94 19.45 -20.08
C ASN A 129 -24.46 18.02 -20.34
N PRO A 130 -25.65 17.85 -20.94
CA PRO A 130 -26.22 16.52 -21.20
C PRO A 130 -25.34 15.64 -22.10
N ARG A 131 -24.48 16.22 -22.93
CA ARG A 131 -23.55 15.47 -23.80
C ARG A 131 -22.45 14.77 -23.00
N GLU A 132 -22.04 15.34 -21.88
CA GLU A 132 -21.00 14.81 -21.00
C GLU A 132 -21.58 13.86 -19.94
N TRP A 133 -22.90 13.77 -19.82
CA TRP A 133 -23.57 12.93 -18.82
C TRP A 133 -23.15 11.46 -18.87
N LEU A 134 -23.07 10.88 -20.08
CA LEU A 134 -22.70 9.47 -20.24
C LEU A 134 -21.24 9.22 -19.81
N ASN A 135 -20.35 10.17 -20.13
CA ASN A 135 -18.93 10.11 -19.77
C ASN A 135 -18.72 10.28 -18.26
N PHE A 136 -19.46 11.22 -17.66
CA PHE A 136 -19.52 11.42 -16.22
C PHE A 136 -20.02 10.16 -15.50
N TRP A 137 -21.19 9.64 -15.88
CA TRP A 137 -21.82 8.51 -15.20
C TRP A 137 -20.97 7.25 -15.29
N THR A 138 -20.34 6.95 -16.44
CA THR A 138 -19.44 5.79 -16.59
C THR A 138 -18.27 5.81 -15.61
N GLN A 139 -17.78 7.01 -15.28
CA GLN A 139 -16.69 7.19 -14.32
C GLN A 139 -17.22 7.17 -12.87
N PHE A 140 -18.33 7.85 -12.61
CA PHE A 140 -18.94 7.95 -11.28
C PHE A 140 -19.59 6.63 -10.82
N GLN A 141 -20.09 5.80 -11.74
CA GLN A 141 -20.72 4.51 -11.46
C GLN A 141 -19.78 3.58 -10.68
N LYS A 142 -18.46 3.64 -10.95
CA LYS A 142 -17.46 2.87 -10.20
C LYS A 142 -17.43 3.25 -8.72
N ILE A 143 -17.66 4.53 -8.39
CA ILE A 143 -17.73 5.04 -7.02
C ILE A 143 -19.08 4.67 -6.39
N HIS A 144 -20.16 4.70 -7.17
CA HIS A 144 -21.49 4.30 -6.73
C HIS A 144 -21.57 2.80 -6.36
N GLU A 145 -20.96 1.93 -7.17
CA GLU A 145 -20.95 0.48 -6.99
C GLU A 145 -19.93 -0.02 -5.95
N GLU A 146 -18.98 0.82 -5.54
CA GLU A 146 -17.97 0.47 -4.56
C GLU A 146 -18.60 0.25 -3.18
N ALA A 147 -18.55 -1.00 -2.70
CA ALA A 147 -19.14 -1.41 -1.42
C ALA A 147 -18.32 -0.98 -0.20
N SER A 148 -17.05 -0.59 -0.40
CA SER A 148 -16.17 -0.11 0.67
C SER A 148 -16.38 1.36 1.04
N ILE A 149 -17.18 2.11 0.26
CA ILE A 149 -17.50 3.52 0.49
C ILE A 149 -18.93 3.60 1.06
N ASP A 150 -19.09 4.28 2.21
CA ASP A 150 -20.41 4.50 2.80
C ASP A 150 -21.24 5.50 1.98
N ASP A 151 -22.57 5.39 2.05
CA ASP A 151 -23.51 6.25 1.30
C ASP A 151 -23.27 7.75 1.58
N ARG A 152 -22.85 8.12 2.81
CA ARG A 152 -22.47 9.50 3.13
C ARG A 152 -21.24 9.96 2.34
N ASP A 153 -20.20 9.13 2.31
CA ASP A 153 -18.96 9.43 1.60
C ASP A 153 -19.24 9.51 0.08
N LYS A 154 -20.12 8.65 -0.45
CA LYS A 154 -20.58 8.71 -1.85
C LYS A 154 -21.29 10.01 -2.19
N TYR A 155 -22.12 10.53 -1.28
CA TYR A 155 -22.77 11.84 -1.46
C TYR A 155 -21.72 12.97 -1.51
N GLN A 156 -20.71 12.90 -0.65
CA GLN A 156 -19.63 13.87 -0.66
C GLN A 156 -18.80 13.81 -1.94
N TYR A 157 -18.60 12.61 -2.51
CA TYR A 157 -18.00 12.43 -3.82
C TYR A 157 -18.87 12.99 -4.95
N LEU A 158 -20.20 12.86 -4.86
CA LEU A 158 -21.14 13.44 -5.84
C LEU A 158 -21.03 14.97 -5.87
N ILE A 159 -21.00 15.63 -4.70
CA ILE A 159 -20.80 17.08 -4.61
C ILE A 159 -19.49 17.48 -5.29
N GLN A 160 -18.39 16.79 -4.97
CA GLN A 160 -17.07 17.07 -5.54
C GLN A 160 -16.98 16.80 -7.04
N SER A 161 -17.80 15.89 -7.55
CA SER A 161 -17.86 15.53 -8.97
C SER A 161 -18.77 16.46 -9.78
N THR A 162 -19.32 17.51 -9.16
CA THR A 162 -20.06 18.58 -9.85
C THR A 162 -19.25 19.88 -9.86
N ALA A 163 -19.25 20.57 -11.00
CA ALA A 163 -18.49 21.79 -11.19
C ALA A 163 -19.01 22.89 -10.25
N PRO A 164 -18.14 23.59 -9.49
CA PRO A 164 -18.55 24.72 -8.66
C PRO A 164 -19.33 25.76 -9.47
N GLY A 165 -20.49 26.19 -8.96
CA GLY A 165 -21.36 27.18 -9.64
C GLY A 165 -22.17 26.64 -10.82
N SER A 166 -22.24 25.33 -11.01
CA SER A 166 -23.13 24.70 -12.00
C SER A 166 -24.50 24.36 -11.42
N ASN A 167 -25.52 24.26 -12.27
CA ASN A 167 -26.87 23.86 -11.84
C ASN A 167 -26.90 22.50 -11.09
N PRO A 168 -26.17 21.44 -11.53
CA PRO A 168 -26.07 20.21 -10.76
C PRO A 168 -25.47 20.40 -9.36
N ARG A 169 -24.48 21.31 -9.21
CA ARG A 169 -23.86 21.60 -7.92
C ARG A 169 -24.85 22.23 -6.95
N GLU A 170 -25.63 23.20 -7.42
CA GLU A 170 -26.66 23.86 -6.61
C GLU A 170 -27.73 22.87 -6.14
N ILE A 171 -28.15 21.94 -7.01
CA ILE A 171 -29.12 20.90 -6.66
C ILE A 171 -28.56 19.95 -5.59
N VAL A 172 -27.33 19.48 -5.75
CA VAL A 172 -26.73 18.52 -4.80
C VAL A 172 -26.35 19.21 -3.48
N GLU A 173 -25.95 20.48 -3.49
CA GLU A 173 -25.70 21.23 -2.25
C GLU A 173 -26.98 21.69 -1.53
N SER A 174 -28.14 21.66 -2.20
CA SER A 174 -29.42 22.02 -1.59
C SER A 174 -29.91 21.02 -0.53
N PHE A 175 -29.34 19.81 -0.51
CA PHE A 175 -29.62 18.79 0.50
C PHE A 175 -28.38 18.51 1.36
N PRO A 176 -28.55 18.23 2.67
CA PRO A 176 -27.42 17.95 3.55
C PRO A 176 -26.74 16.64 3.16
N ALA A 177 -25.41 16.59 3.24
CA ALA A 177 -24.58 15.43 2.89
C ALA A 177 -24.72 14.28 3.91
N THR A 178 -25.86 13.61 3.88
CA THR A 178 -26.21 12.48 4.73
C THR A 178 -26.43 11.24 3.89
N ALA A 179 -26.23 10.06 4.48
CA ALA A 179 -26.45 8.77 3.82
C ALA A 179 -27.90 8.61 3.32
N GLU A 180 -28.87 9.22 4.01
CA GLU A 180 -30.28 9.19 3.65
C GLU A 180 -30.57 9.97 2.36
N ASN A 181 -29.88 11.08 2.13
CA ASN A 181 -30.06 11.93 0.95
C ASN A 181 -29.32 11.43 -0.30
N TYR A 182 -28.56 10.33 -0.19
CA TYR A 182 -27.89 9.69 -1.32
C TYR A 182 -28.80 8.71 -2.08
N LYS A 183 -29.81 8.15 -1.41
CA LYS A 183 -30.74 7.16 -1.96
C LYS A 183 -31.97 7.83 -2.56
#